data_AF-A0A251WFB9-F1
#
_entry.id   AF-A0A251WFB9-F1
#
_cell.length_a   1.000
_cell.length_b   1.000
_cell.length_c   1.000
_cell.angle_alpha   90.00
_cell.angle_beta   90.00
_cell.angle_gamma   90.00
#
_symmetry.space_group_name_H-M   'P 1'
#
loop_
_entity.id
_entity.type
_entity.pdbx_description
1 polymer ?
#
loop_
_entity_poly.entity_id
_entity_poly.type
_entity_poly.pdbx_seq_one_letter_code
_entity_poly.pdbx_strand_id
1 'polypeptide(L)' 'MKKKVQLVLGSGGARGLAHIGVIEQLENDGYEICEVVGCSMGAVVGGLYCAGFLGEYKNWLASLTRGNVFSLVDFTFN' A
#
# COMPACT_ATOMS: atom_id res chain seq x y z
N MET A 1 -21.34 -11.30 12.20
CA MET A 1 -21.05 -9.88 11.89
C MET A 1 -19.55 -9.74 11.69
N LYS A 2 -19.09 -9.00 10.67
CA LYS A 2 -17.67 -8.69 10.50
C LYS A 2 -17.19 -7.76 11.62
N LYS A 3 -15.97 -7.95 12.10
CA LYS A 3 -15.38 -7.08 13.13
C LYS A 3 -14.82 -5.83 12.45
N LYS A 4 -15.33 -4.66 12.83
CA LYS A 4 -14.89 -3.37 12.26
C LYS A 4 -13.60 -2.89 12.91
N VAL A 5 -12.68 -2.36 12.10
CA VAL A 5 -11.39 -1.83 12.54
C VAL A 5 -11.02 -0.55 11.79
N GLN A 6 -10.31 0.34 12.48
CA GLN A 6 -9.61 1.48 11.88
C GLN A 6 -8.15 1.08 11.69
N LEU A 7 -7.61 1.30 10.48
CA LEU A 7 -6.27 0.87 10.12
C LEU A 7 -5.33 2.08 10.04
N VAL A 8 -4.24 2.06 10.82
CA VAL A 8 -3.22 3.11 10.81
C VAL A 8 -1.93 2.58 10.18
N LEU A 9 -1.52 3.18 9.05
CA LEU A 9 -0.37 2.77 8.26
C LEU A 9 0.76 3.80 8.35
N GLY A 10 1.87 3.41 8.99
CA GLY A 10 3.06 4.25 9.11
C GLY A 10 3.83 4.45 7.79
N SER A 11 4.84 5.31 7.83
CA SER A 11 5.84 5.44 6.76
C SER A 11 6.70 4.17 6.64
N GLY A 12 7.57 4.10 5.62
CA GLY A 12 8.46 2.94 5.46
C GLY A 12 9.20 2.84 4.12
N GLY A 13 9.02 3.80 3.21
CA GLY A 13 9.60 3.73 1.86
C GLY A 13 9.26 2.41 1.19
N ALA A 14 10.25 1.75 0.57
CA ALA A 14 10.07 0.44 -0.06
C ALA A 14 9.54 -0.66 0.89
N ARG A 15 9.88 -0.62 2.17
CA ARG A 15 9.35 -1.60 3.16
C ARG A 15 7.85 -1.40 3.44
N GLY A 16 7.32 -0.22 3.17
CA GLY A 16 5.89 0.08 3.31
C GLY A 16 5.01 -0.70 2.33
N LEU A 17 5.58 -1.37 1.32
CA LEU A 17 4.82 -2.31 0.48
C LEU A 17 4.26 -3.50 1.29
N ALA A 18 4.82 -3.80 2.45
CA ALA A 18 4.28 -4.81 3.37
C ALA A 18 2.85 -4.49 3.85
N HIS A 19 2.45 -3.21 3.84
CA HIS A 19 1.09 -2.79 4.18
C HIS A 19 0.03 -3.45 3.28
N ILE A 20 0.36 -3.77 2.02
CA ILE A 20 -0.54 -4.50 1.11
C ILE A 20 -0.92 -5.85 1.71
N GLY A 21 0.07 -6.63 2.15
CA GLY A 21 -0.16 -7.94 2.74
C GLY A 21 -0.92 -7.88 4.08
N VAL A 22 -0.71 -6.83 4.87
CA VAL A 22 -1.48 -6.60 6.11
C VAL A 22 -2.96 -6.39 5.79
N ILE A 23 -3.28 -5.57 4.79
CA ILE A 23 -4.66 -5.32 4.36
C ILE A 23 -5.32 -6.62 3.88
N GLU A 24 -4.65 -7.35 2.98
CA GLU A 24 -5.17 -8.60 2.43
C GLU A 24 -5.42 -9.64 3.53
N GLN A 25 -4.52 -9.76 4.50
CA GLN A 25 -4.71 -10.69 5.61
C GLN A 25 -5.86 -10.28 6.53
N LEU A 26 -6.03 -8.99 6.81
CA LEU A 26 -7.17 -8.50 7.60
C LEU A 26 -8.51 -8.82 6.92
N GLU A 27 -8.61 -8.63 5.61
CA GLU A 27 -9.83 -8.97 4.85
C GLU A 27 -10.08 -10.48 4.83
N ASN A 28 -9.03 -11.28 4.64
CA ASN A 28 -9.10 -12.75 4.70
C ASN A 28 -9.57 -13.26 6.06
N ASP A 29 -9.12 -12.63 7.15
CA ASP A 29 -9.53 -12.96 8.51
C ASP A 29 -10.96 -12.47 8.85
N GLY A 30 -11.64 -11.81 7.90
CA GLY A 30 -13.03 -11.38 8.04
C GLY A 30 -13.22 -10.03 8.74
N TYR A 31 -12.16 -9.22 8.84
CA TYR A 31 -12.26 -7.85 9.32
C TYR A 31 -12.88 -6.93 8.25
N GLU A 32 -13.55 -5.88 8.70
CA GLU A 32 -14.05 -4.78 7.88
C GLU A 32 -13.23 -3.54 8.23
N ILE A 33 -12.35 -3.10 7.32
CA ILE A 33 -11.58 -1.88 7.49
C ILE A 33 -12.49 -0.70 7.14
N CYS A 34 -12.93 0.04 8.15
CA CYS A 34 -13.91 1.12 7.97
C CYS A 34 -13.27 2.50 7.79
N GLU A 35 -11.99 2.65 8.14
CA GLU A 35 -11.23 3.89 8.00
C GLU A 35 -9.74 3.56 7.89
N VAL A 36 -9.02 4.34 7.08
CA VAL A 36 -7.57 4.23 6.92
C VAL A 36 -6.90 5.58 7.13
N VAL A 37 -5.89 5.62 8.00
CA VAL A 37 -5.01 6.77 8.20
C VAL A 37 -3.61 6.38 7.77
N GLY A 38 -2.98 7.15 6.88
CA GLY A 38 -1.69 6.77 6.29
C GLY A 38 -0.67 7.90 6.25
N CYS A 39 0.62 7.56 6.35
CA CYS A 39 1.75 8.47 6.17
C CYS A 39 2.75 7.94 5.13
N SER A 40 3.20 8.78 4.19
CA SER A 40 4.14 8.41 3.11
C SER A 40 3.68 7.15 2.37
N MET A 41 4.45 6.05 2.39
CA MET A 41 4.04 4.79 1.74
C MET A 41 2.74 4.22 2.33
N GLY A 42 2.47 4.42 3.62
CA GLY A 42 1.17 4.07 4.22
C GLY A 42 0.02 4.90 3.64
N ALA A 43 0.25 6.16 3.28
CA ALA A 43 -0.76 6.99 2.60
C ALA A 43 -0.99 6.52 1.15
N VAL A 44 0.07 6.14 0.44
CA VAL A 44 -0.03 5.60 -0.92
C VAL A 44 -0.83 4.30 -0.93
N VAL A 45 -0.40 3.31 -0.13
CA VAL A 45 -1.06 1.99 -0.08
C VAL A 45 -2.49 2.12 0.46
N GLY A 46 -2.67 2.85 1.56
CA GLY A 46 -3.98 3.06 2.17
C GLY A 46 -4.96 3.82 1.26
N GLY A 47 -4.47 4.85 0.57
CA GLY A 47 -5.29 5.61 -0.39
C GLY A 47 -5.73 4.76 -1.58
N LEU A 48 -4.83 3.96 -2.15
CA LEU A 48 -5.14 3.05 -3.25
C LEU A 48 -6.11 1.94 -2.82
N TYR A 49 -5.98 1.44 -1.59
CA TYR A 49 -6.95 0.52 -1.01
C TYR A 49 -8.35 1.14 -0.91
N CYS A 50 -8.48 2.31 -0.28
CA CYS A 50 -9.77 3.00 -0.16
C CYS A 50 -10.38 3.35 -1.51
N ALA A 51 -9.56 3.61 -2.53
CA ALA A 51 -10.00 3.91 -3.89
C ALA A 51 -10.33 2.67 -4.74
N GLY A 52 -10.10 1.45 -4.22
CA GLY A 52 -10.37 0.20 -4.93
C GLY A 52 -9.32 -0.22 -5.96
N PHE A 53 -8.12 0.40 -5.95
CA PHE A 53 -7.03 0.17 -6.92
C PHE A 53 -5.84 -0.60 -6.35
N LEU A 54 -5.98 -1.21 -5.16
CA LEU A 54 -4.87 -1.93 -4.51
C LEU A 54 -4.37 -3.13 -5.33
N GLY A 55 -5.29 -3.84 -6.01
CA GLY A 55 -4.96 -4.99 -6.83
C GLY A 55 -4.13 -4.62 -8.06
N GLU A 56 -4.54 -3.58 -8.80
CA GLU A 56 -3.80 -3.04 -9.94
C GLU A 56 -2.41 -2.56 -9.51
N TYR A 57 -2.33 -1.85 -8.38
CA TYR A 57 -1.06 -1.38 -7.84
C TYR A 57 -0.13 -2.54 -7.48
N LYS A 58 -0.64 -3.59 -6.82
CA LYS A 58 0.12 -4.81 -6.51
C LYS A 58 0.63 -5.49 -7.77
N ASN A 59 -0.20 -5.61 -8.81
CA ASN A 59 0.20 -6.21 -10.09
C ASN A 59 1.28 -5.38 -10.80
N TRP A 60 1.14 -4.06 -10.80
CA TRP A 60 2.17 -3.16 -11.33
C TRP A 60 3.50 -3.33 -10.58
N LEU A 61 3.47 -3.34 -9.23
CA LEU A 61 4.67 -3.56 -8.41
C LEU A 61 5.37 -4.89 -8.74
N ALA A 62 4.60 -5.97 -8.90
CA ALA A 62 5.12 -7.29 -9.23
C ALA A 62 5.76 -7.35 -10.64
N SER A 63 5.38 -6.43 -11.53
CA SER A 63 5.94 -6.32 -12.88
C SER A 63 7.24 -5.50 -12.96
N LEU A 64 7.62 -4.80 -11.88
CA LEU A 64 8.77 -3.89 -11.89
C LEU A 64 10.09 -4.65 -12.06
N THR A 65 10.85 -4.27 -13.07
CA THR A 65 12.25 -4.67 -13.23
C THR A 65 13.18 -3.65 -12.56
N ARG A 66 14.46 -4.02 -12.35
CA ARG A 66 15.48 -3.06 -11.88
C ARG A 66 15.52 -1.79 -12.73
N GLY A 67 15.45 -1.92 -14.06
CA GLY A 67 15.47 -0.78 -14.97
C GLY A 67 14.26 0.15 -14.78
N ASN A 68 13.07 -0.42 -14.58
CA ASN A 68 11.87 0.38 -14.28
C ASN A 68 12.00 1.09 -12.92
N VAL A 69 12.52 0.41 -11.90
CA VAL A 69 12.76 1.03 -10.59
C VAL A 69 13.73 2.20 -10.70
N PHE A 70 14.83 2.05 -11.45
CA PHE A 70 15.77 3.15 -11.69
C PHE A 70 15.12 4.35 -12.39
N SER A 71 14.20 4.12 -13.34
CA SER A 71 13.50 5.21 -14.03
C SER A 71 12.54 6.01 -13.15
N LEU A 72 12.16 5.49 -11.98
CA LEU A 72 11.28 6.17 -11.03
C LEU A 72 12.06 7.05 -10.04
N VAL A 73 13.39 6.96 -10.01
CA VAL A 73 14.23 7.79 -9.15
C VAL A 73 14.44 9.14 -9.83
N ASP A 74 14.05 10.22 -9.14
CA ASP A 74 14.28 11.58 -9.62
C ASP A 74 15.68 12.05 -9.21
N PHE A 75 16.64 11.97 -10.15
CA PHE A 75 18.01 12.45 -9.93
C PHE A 75 18.06 13.97 -10.13
N THR A 76 18.09 14.72 -9.03
CA THR A 76 18.36 16.14 -9.04
C THR A 76 19.81 16.40 -8.63
N PHE A 77 20.59 16.99 -9.53
CA PHE A 77 21.91 17.54 -9.21
C PHE A 77 21.73 19.05 -9.05
N ASN A 78 21.74 19.53 -7.81
CA ASN A 78 21.87 20.96 -7.53
C ASN A 78 23.27 21.45 -7.90
#